data_AF-A0A336N7S3-F1
#
_entry.id   AF-A0A336N7S3-F1
#
_cell.length_a   1.000
_cell.length_b   1.000
_cell.length_c   1.000
_cell.angle_alpha   90.00
_cell.angle_beta   90.00
_cell.angle_gamma   90.00
#
_symmetry.space_group_name_H-M   'P 1'
#
loop_
_entity.id
_entity.type
_entity.pdbx_description
1 polymer ?
#
loop_
_entity_poly.entity_id
_entity_poly.type
_entity_poly.pdbx_seq_one_letter_code
_entity_poly.pdbx_strand_id
1 'polypeptide(L)'
;MEPEKLAEHNLSFQDPRIPQLLFHYRARHFYRTLNRAEQIKWQKYRQKKLEAEVLRFEQSLQELATQNEHNEEKLTLLRKVYEYGNKIIG
;
A
#
# COMPACT_ATOMS: atom_id res chain seq x y z
N MET A 1 -20.63 -4.43 13.68
CA MET A 1 -20.25 -5.72 13.07
C MET A 1 -18.76 -5.85 13.25
N GLU A 2 -18.30 -6.88 13.95
CA GLU A 2 -16.86 -7.09 14.22
C GLU A 2 -16.11 -7.40 12.91
N PRO A 3 -14.88 -6.90 12.71
CA PRO A 3 -14.07 -7.14 11.50
C PRO A 3 -13.89 -8.61 11.14
N GLU A 4 -13.85 -9.48 12.15
CA GLU A 4 -13.73 -10.94 12.04
C GLU A 4 -14.92 -11.55 11.29
N LYS A 5 -16.12 -10.95 11.44
CA LYS A 5 -17.35 -11.44 10.80
C LYS A 5 -17.47 -11.04 9.33
N LEU A 6 -16.63 -10.12 8.84
CA LEU A 6 -16.60 -9.74 7.42
C LEU A 6 -16.10 -10.86 6.50
N ALA A 7 -15.37 -11.84 7.04
CA ALA A 7 -14.92 -13.02 6.29
C ALA A 7 -15.97 -14.13 6.24
N GLU A 8 -16.87 -14.18 7.22
CA GLU A 8 -17.76 -15.33 7.48
C GLU A 8 -19.14 -15.20 6.85
N HIS A 9 -19.55 -14.00 6.46
CA HIS A 9 -20.83 -13.86 5.78
C HIS A 9 -20.71 -14.32 4.33
N ASN A 10 -21.52 -15.31 3.96
CA ASN A 10 -21.89 -15.67 2.59
C ASN A 10 -22.62 -14.50 1.88
N LEU A 11 -22.00 -13.31 1.87
CA LEU A 11 -22.51 -12.13 1.21
C LEU A 11 -22.40 -12.37 -0.29
N SER A 12 -23.55 -12.59 -0.92
CA SER A 12 -23.63 -12.51 -2.38
C SER A 12 -23.81 -11.04 -2.74
N PHE A 13 -22.84 -10.51 -3.49
CA PHE A 13 -22.89 -9.14 -3.98
C PHE A 13 -23.34 -9.14 -5.44
N GLN A 14 -24.31 -8.29 -5.77
CA GLN A 14 -24.75 -8.09 -7.16
C GLN A 14 -23.67 -7.41 -8.00
N ASP A 15 -22.88 -6.49 -7.42
CA ASP A 15 -21.79 -5.81 -8.10
C ASP A 15 -20.50 -6.67 -8.02
N PRO A 16 -19.93 -7.09 -9.16
CA PRO A 16 -18.77 -7.97 -9.20
C PRO A 16 -17.48 -7.33 -8.67
N ARG A 17 -17.43 -6.01 -8.46
CA ARG A 17 -16.26 -5.31 -7.92
C ARG A 17 -16.15 -5.43 -6.41
N ILE A 18 -17.27 -5.61 -5.71
CA ILE A 18 -17.32 -5.58 -4.24
C ILE A 18 -16.43 -6.65 -3.59
N PRO A 19 -16.40 -7.92 -4.04
CA PRO A 19 -15.54 -8.93 -3.44
C PRO A 19 -14.06 -8.51 -3.40
N GLN A 20 -13.56 -7.89 -4.47
CA GLN A 20 -12.18 -7.42 -4.53
C GLN A 20 -11.94 -6.21 -3.62
N LEU A 21 -12.87 -5.25 -3.60
CA LEU A 21 -12.78 -4.07 -2.73
C LEU A 21 -12.81 -4.46 -1.26
N LEU A 22 -13.69 -5.40 -0.87
CA LEU A 22 -13.80 -5.90 0.50
C LEU A 22 -12.51 -6.60 0.94
N PHE A 23 -11.91 -7.41 0.06
CA PHE A 23 -10.61 -8.02 0.32
C PHE A 23 -9.53 -6.95 0.59
N HIS A 24 -9.44 -5.93 -0.26
CA HIS A 24 -8.47 -4.85 -0.08
C HIS A 24 -8.72 -4.01 1.19
N TYR A 25 -9.99 -3.77 1.52
CA TYR A 25 -10.38 -3.10 2.75
C TYR A 25 -9.95 -3.89 3.98
N ARG A 26 -10.29 -5.18 4.06
CA ARG A 26 -9.84 -6.08 5.13
C ARG A 26 -8.32 -6.11 5.22
N ALA A 27 -7.64 -6.24 4.09
CA ALA A 27 -6.18 -6.35 4.06
C ALA A 27 -5.44 -5.08 4.50
N ARG A 28 -6.03 -3.90 4.31
CA ARG A 28 -5.46 -2.61 4.75
C ARG A 28 -5.77 -2.29 6.20
N HIS A 29 -7.01 -2.53 6.65
CA HIS A 29 -7.49 -2.05 7.95
C HIS A 29 -7.52 -3.15 9.02
N PHE A 30 -7.67 -4.41 8.63
CA PHE A 30 -7.90 -5.54 9.52
C PHE A 30 -7.02 -6.74 9.14
N TYR A 31 -5.72 -6.51 8.90
CA TYR A 31 -4.79 -7.53 8.40
C TYR A 31 -4.79 -8.84 9.21
N ARG A 32 -5.02 -8.75 10.54
CA ARG A 32 -5.11 -9.89 11.45
C ARG A 32 -6.30 -10.83 11.16
N THR A 33 -7.33 -10.33 10.50
CA THR A 33 -8.52 -11.10 10.08
C THR A 33 -8.30 -11.88 8.78
N LEU A 34 -7.15 -11.70 8.11
CA LEU A 34 -6.80 -12.47 6.92
C LEU A 34 -6.24 -13.83 7.32
N ASN A 35 -6.72 -14.89 6.68
CA ASN A 35 -6.08 -16.21 6.79
C ASN A 35 -4.71 -16.22 6.10
N ARG A 36 -3.93 -17.30 6.26
CA ARG A 36 -2.57 -17.39 5.72
C ARG A 36 -2.50 -17.21 4.20
N ALA A 37 -3.44 -17.80 3.45
CA ALA A 37 -3.49 -17.69 1.99
C ALA A 37 -3.83 -16.27 1.55
N GLU A 38 -4.79 -15.62 2.22
CA GLU A 38 -5.16 -14.22 2.00
C GLU A 38 -3.99 -13.27 2.29
N GLN A 39 -3.24 -13.50 3.37
CA GLN A 39 -2.03 -12.73 3.69
C GLN A 39 -0.99 -12.87 2.58
N ILE A 40 -0.69 -14.08 2.11
CA ILE A 40 0.26 -14.31 0.99
C ILE A 40 -0.22 -13.60 -0.28
N LYS A 41 -1.52 -13.70 -0.60
CA LYS A 41 -2.13 -13.01 -1.74
C LYS A 41 -1.97 -11.49 -1.62
N TRP A 42 -2.20 -10.92 -0.44
CA TRP A 42 -2.04 -9.50 -0.20
C TRP A 42 -0.58 -9.04 -0.28
N GLN A 43 0.36 -9.80 0.29
CA GLN A 43 1.79 -9.49 0.20
C GLN A 43 2.26 -9.48 -1.26
N LYS A 44 1.89 -10.49 -2.06
CA LYS A 44 2.20 -10.51 -3.50
C LYS A 44 1.59 -9.33 -4.25
N TYR A 45 0.33 -8.97 -3.95
CA TYR A 45 -0.31 -7.80 -4.53
C TYR A 45 0.43 -6.51 -4.20
N ARG A 46 0.78 -6.31 -2.91
CA ARG A 46 1.52 -5.12 -2.45
C ARG A 46 2.90 -5.04 -3.12
N GLN A 47 3.65 -6.14 -3.11
CA GLN A 47 4.98 -6.20 -3.71
C GLN A 47 4.94 -5.82 -5.19
N LYS A 48 4.07 -6.46 -5.98
CA LYS A 48 3.91 -6.15 -7.41
C LYS A 48 3.52 -4.69 -7.66
N LYS A 49 2.67 -4.12 -6.80
CA LYS A 49 2.26 -2.71 -6.90
C LYS A 49 3.41 -1.75 -6.58
N LEU A 50 4.24 -2.07 -5.59
CA LEU A 50 5.40 -1.25 -5.21
C LEU A 50 6.51 -1.34 -6.26
N GLU A 51 6.84 -2.55 -6.72
CA GLU A 51 7.83 -2.77 -7.79
C GLU A 51 7.49 -2.04 -9.09
N ALA A 52 6.19 -1.97 -9.43
CA ALA A 52 5.74 -1.25 -10.63
C ALA A 52 5.93 0.27 -10.53
N GLU A 53 5.96 0.84 -9.33
CA GLU A 53 6.01 2.29 -9.11
C GLU A 53 7.37 2.79 -8.59
N VAL A 54 8.25 1.90 -8.10
CA VAL A 54 9.51 2.28 -7.42
C VAL A 54 10.40 3.19 -8.28
N LEU A 55 10.59 2.84 -9.56
CA LEU A 55 11.43 3.63 -10.46
C LEU A 55 10.89 5.05 -10.67
N ARG A 56 9.56 5.17 -10.86
CA ARG A 56 8.90 6.46 -11.03
C ARG A 56 8.97 7.29 -9.75
N PHE A 57 8.82 6.63 -8.60
CA PHE A 57 8.93 7.26 -7.29
C PHE A 57 10.34 7.83 -7.07
N GLU A 58 11.39 7.05 -7.33
CA GLU A 58 12.78 7.49 -7.21
C GLU A 58 13.09 8.67 -8.15
N GLN A 59 12.65 8.60 -9.41
CA GLN A 59 12.78 9.69 -10.37
C GLN A 59 12.10 10.97 -9.86
N SER A 60 10.86 10.86 -9.38
CA SER A 60 10.12 12.02 -8.85
C SER A 60 10.81 12.66 -7.63
N LEU A 61 11.42 11.84 -6.77
CA LEU A 61 12.18 12.34 -5.62
C LEU A 61 13.45 13.09 -6.05
N GLN A 62 14.17 12.56 -7.04
CA GLN A 62 15.37 13.22 -7.58
C GLN A 62 15.02 14.55 -8.25
N GLU A 63 13.96 14.59 -9.06
CA GLU A 63 13.49 15.82 -9.70
C GLU A 63 13.12 16.89 -8.66
N LEU A 64 12.37 16.50 -7.62
CA LEU A 64 11.98 17.42 -6.54
C LEU A 64 13.18 17.88 -5.71
N ALA A 65 14.18 17.03 -5.49
CA ALA A 65 15.40 17.41 -4.78
C ALA A 65 16.18 18.48 -5.54
N THR A 66 16.36 18.30 -6.86
CA THR A 66 17.01 19.30 -7.73
C THR A 66 16.24 20.61 -7.76
N GLN A 67 14.91 20.57 -7.92
CA GLN A 67 14.08 21.79 -7.96
C GLN A 67 14.09 22.58 -6.65
N ASN A 68 14.40 21.94 -5.52
CA ASN A 68 14.35 22.53 -4.19
C ASN A 68 15.72 22.54 -3.52
N GLU A 69 16.81 22.58 -4.29
CA GLU A 69 18.19 22.50 -3.80
C GLU A 69 18.57 23.57 -2.76
N HIS A 70 17.88 24.71 -2.78
CA HIS A 70 18.08 25.81 -1.83
C HIS A 70 17.05 25.86 -0.69
N ASN A 71 16.18 24.84 -0.57
CA ASN A 71 15.16 24.77 0.46
C ASN A 71 15.41 23.57 1.39
N GLU A 72 16.10 23.82 2.50
CA GLU A 72 16.50 22.80 3.48
C GLU A 72 15.32 22.05 4.11
N GLU A 73 14.20 22.72 4.33
CA GLU A 73 12.99 22.10 4.89
C GLU A 73 12.43 21.04 3.93
N LYS A 74 12.30 21.39 2.64
CA LYS A 74 11.83 20.46 1.62
C LYS A 74 12.80 19.31 1.40
N LEU A 75 14.11 19.57 1.38
CA LEU A 75 15.12 18.50 1.28
C LEU A 75 15.02 17.53 2.47
N THR A 76 14.79 18.05 3.68
CA THR A 76 14.56 17.22 4.87
C THR A 76 13.30 16.36 4.74
N LEU A 77 12.21 16.91 4.20
CA LEU A 77 10.98 16.16 3.95
C LEU A 77 11.18 15.07 2.88
N LEU A 78 11.85 15.40 1.77
CA LEU A 78 12.15 14.44 0.70
C LEU A 78 12.98 13.26 1.21
N ARG A 79 13.95 13.51 2.11
CA ARG A 79 14.71 12.45 2.79
C ARG A 79 13.80 11.54 3.62
N LYS A 80 12.89 12.10 4.41
CA LYS A 80 11.92 11.31 5.21
C LYS A 80 11.01 10.46 4.33
N VAL A 81 10.58 11.00 3.18
CA VAL A 81 9.75 10.27 2.21
C VAL A 81 10.53 9.10 1.60
N TYR A 82 11.80 9.32 1.24
CA TYR A 82 12.70 8.26 0.74
C TYR A 82 12.91 7.15 1.79
N GLU A 83 13.22 7.52 3.04
CA GLU A 83 13.39 6.57 4.15
C GLU A 83 12.13 5.73 4.38
N TYR A 84 10.95 6.34 4.32
CA TYR A 84 9.68 5.63 4.43
C TYR A 84 9.45 4.67 3.26
N GLY A 85 9.77 5.07 2.04
CA GLY A 85 9.70 4.22 0.85
C GLY A 85 10.55 2.94 1.01
N ASN A 86 11.82 3.11 1.39
CA ASN A 86 12.74 1.99 1.63
C ASN A 86 12.23 1.04 2.73
N LYS A 87 11.64 1.57 3.80
CA LYS A 87 11.09 0.78 4.90
C LYS A 87 9.89 -0.09 4.49
N ILE A 88 9.15 0.29 3.44
CA ILE A 88 7.98 -0.48 2.98
C ILE A 88 8.35 -1.51 1.92
N ILE A 89 9.41 -1.25 1.15
CA ILE A 89 9.92 -2.13 0.09
C ILE A 89 10.81 -3.23 0.68
N GLY A 90 11.64 -2.91 1.68
CA GLY A 90 12.45 -3.88 2.44
C GLY A 90 11.64 -4.58 3.54
#